data_AF-A0A1V1TIK5-F1
#
_entry.id   AF-A0A1V1TIK5-F1
#
_cell.length_a   1.000
_cell.length_b   1.000
_cell.length_c   1.000
_cell.angle_alpha   90.00
_cell.angle_beta   90.00
_cell.angle_gamma   90.00
#
_symmetry.space_group_name_H-M   'P 1'
#
loop_
_entity.id
_entity.type
_entity.pdbx_description
1 polymer ?
#
loop_
_entity_poly.entity_id
_entity_poly.type
_entity_poly.pdbx_seq_one_letter_code
_entity_poly.pdbx_strand_id
1 'polypeptide(L)'
;MSIDINLPSIYCVENGLYKVTISVEDDGSVAWDQIQDVHIQVWEADGRPTDRKRRAKFQPTDGRYVIEWNARWFGGLAVWDTFRFRVTLVSESGRALKQVESGDVTVVTSDWLRSQ
;
A
#
# COMPACT_ATOMS: atom_id res chain seq x y z
N MET A 1 4.22 -13.74 -17.06
CA MET A 1 3.05 -13.63 -16.18
C MET A 1 3.36 -12.56 -15.14
N SER A 2 2.41 -11.68 -14.81
CA SER A 2 2.57 -10.43 -14.04
C SER A 2 1.53 -10.33 -12.91
N ILE A 3 1.93 -10.12 -11.64
CA ILE A 3 1.04 -9.95 -10.48
C ILE A 3 0.46 -8.58 -10.64
N ASP A 4 -0.86 -8.55 -10.70
CA ASP A 4 -1.61 -7.32 -10.56
C ASP A 4 -1.80 -7.07 -9.06
N ILE A 5 -1.02 -6.11 -8.57
CA ILE A 5 -1.24 -5.52 -7.25
C ILE A 5 -2.21 -4.38 -7.49
N ASN A 6 -3.48 -4.59 -7.12
CA ASN A 6 -4.50 -3.57 -7.25
C ASN A 6 -4.14 -2.37 -6.35
N LEU A 7 -4.22 -1.19 -6.94
CA LEU A 7 -3.79 0.07 -6.34
C LEU A 7 -4.45 0.29 -4.97
N PRO A 8 -3.72 0.93 -4.03
CA PRO A 8 -4.23 1.11 -2.69
C PRO A 8 -5.48 1.97 -2.71
N SER A 9 -6.56 1.45 -2.11
CA SER A 9 -7.69 2.29 -1.77
C SER A 9 -7.45 2.92 -0.42
N ILE A 10 -7.58 4.24 -0.34
CA ILE A 10 -7.23 5.02 0.85
C ILE A 10 -8.44 5.82 1.29
N TYR A 11 -8.84 5.62 2.54
CA TYR A 11 -10.00 6.31 3.12
C TYR A 11 -9.60 6.93 4.44
N CYS A 12 -9.98 8.19 4.65
CA CYS A 12 -9.84 8.85 5.93
C CYS A 12 -10.80 8.19 6.93
N VAL A 13 -10.26 7.69 8.04
CA VAL A 13 -11.04 7.10 9.13
C VAL A 13 -11.37 8.19 10.15
N GLU A 14 -10.35 8.89 10.65
CA GLU A 14 -10.48 9.96 11.65
C GLU A 14 -9.16 10.74 11.80
N ASN A 15 -9.17 12.07 11.89
CA ASN A 15 -8.04 12.90 12.37
C ASN A 15 -6.65 12.49 11.83
N GLY A 16 -6.50 12.40 10.50
CA GLY A 16 -5.22 12.03 9.86
C GLY A 16 -4.85 10.54 9.94
N LEU A 17 -5.79 9.69 10.39
CA LEU A 17 -5.72 8.24 10.27
C LEU A 17 -6.33 7.81 8.94
N TYR A 18 -5.54 7.13 8.12
CA TYR A 18 -5.96 6.60 6.83
C TYR A 18 -5.91 5.08 6.85
N LYS A 19 -6.98 4.46 6.38
CA LYS A 19 -6.99 3.02 6.11
C LYS A 19 -6.51 2.81 4.68
N VAL A 20 -5.35 2.18 4.53
CA VAL A 20 -4.77 1.77 3.25
C VAL A 20 -5.10 0.30 3.05
N THR A 21 -5.78 -0.01 1.94
CA THR A 21 -6.12 -1.37 1.55
C THR A 21 -5.39 -1.72 0.26
N ILE A 22 -4.50 -2.72 0.30
CA ILE A 22 -3.80 -3.26 -0.87
C ILE A 22 -4.28 -4.70 -1.09
N SER A 23 -4.66 -5.05 -2.31
CA SER A 23 -4.94 -6.44 -2.66
C SER A 23 -3.93 -7.01 -3.63
N VAL A 24 -3.45 -8.20 -3.30
CA VAL A 24 -2.60 -9.03 -4.15
C VAL A 24 -3.49 -10.14 -4.70
N GLU A 25 -3.55 -10.24 -6.01
CA GLU A 25 -4.32 -11.24 -6.74
C GLU A 25 -3.38 -12.18 -7.50
N ASP A 26 -3.80 -13.42 -7.68
CA ASP A 26 -3.00 -14.41 -8.42
C ASP A 26 -3.01 -14.10 -9.91
N ASP A 27 -1.82 -14.08 -10.50
CA ASP A 27 -1.64 -14.04 -11.95
C ASP A 27 -0.83 -15.24 -12.49
N GLY A 28 -0.35 -16.10 -11.60
CA GLY A 28 0.51 -17.24 -11.90
C GLY A 28 2.02 -16.94 -11.99
N SER A 29 2.51 -15.73 -11.64
CA SER A 29 3.95 -15.43 -11.75
C SER A 29 4.79 -15.75 -10.52
N VAL A 30 4.18 -15.85 -9.34
CA VAL A 30 4.82 -16.29 -8.11
C VAL A 30 3.85 -17.23 -7.40
N ALA A 31 4.31 -18.42 -7.04
CA ALA A 31 3.46 -19.35 -6.31
C ALA A 31 3.23 -18.84 -4.88
N TRP A 32 1.98 -18.94 -4.39
CA TRP A 32 1.57 -18.42 -3.09
C TRP A 32 2.41 -18.96 -1.93
N ASP A 33 2.82 -20.22 -2.02
CA ASP A 33 3.63 -20.93 -1.01
C ASP A 33 5.08 -20.42 -0.95
N GLN A 34 5.55 -19.69 -1.96
CA GLN A 34 6.88 -19.07 -1.95
C GLN A 34 6.89 -17.74 -1.19
N ILE A 35 5.72 -17.10 -1.03
CA ILE A 35 5.60 -15.77 -0.44
C ILE A 35 5.43 -15.89 1.07
N GLN A 36 6.37 -15.32 1.82
CA GLN A 36 6.35 -15.33 3.28
C GLN A 36 5.88 -13.99 3.86
N ASP A 37 6.32 -12.89 3.25
CA ASP A 37 6.02 -11.54 3.72
C ASP A 37 5.69 -10.62 2.55
N VAL A 38 4.89 -9.60 2.85
CA VAL A 38 4.66 -8.45 1.96
C VAL A 38 5.19 -7.20 2.64
N HIS A 39 6.04 -6.47 1.89
CA HIS A 39 6.67 -5.24 2.32
C HIS A 39 6.09 -4.11 1.49
N ILE A 40 5.62 -3.06 2.14
CA ILE A 40 5.03 -1.87 1.53
C ILE A 40 5.87 -0.68 1.96
N GLN A 41 6.36 0.10 1.00
CA GLN A 41 7.10 1.33 1.23
C GLN A 41 6.38 2.48 0.55
N VAL A 42 6.16 3.57 1.29
CA VAL A 42 5.53 4.78 0.75
C VAL A 42 6.61 5.80 0.37
N TRP A 43 6.42 6.44 -0.77
CA TRP A 43 7.23 7.52 -1.30
C TRP A 43 6.36 8.77 -1.48
N GLU A 44 6.96 9.94 -1.32
CA GLU A 44 6.35 11.20 -1.73
C GLU A 44 6.28 11.26 -3.27
N ALA A 45 5.36 12.05 -3.82
CA ALA A 45 5.22 12.21 -5.28
C ALA A 45 6.49 12.73 -5.97
N ASP A 46 7.33 13.46 -5.23
CA ASP A 46 8.64 13.96 -5.70
C ASP A 46 9.71 12.85 -5.78
N GLY A 47 9.37 11.61 -5.42
CA GLY A 47 10.27 10.48 -5.46
C GLY A 47 11.20 10.38 -4.25
N ARG A 48 10.92 11.05 -3.13
CA ARG A 48 11.64 10.83 -1.86
C ARG A 48 11.02 9.71 -1.03
N PRO A 49 11.83 8.84 -0.40
CA PRO A 49 11.29 7.78 0.44
C PRO A 49 10.78 8.40 1.74
N THR A 50 9.62 7.93 2.18
CA THR A 50 9.11 8.29 3.52
C THR A 50 9.61 7.28 4.54
N ASP A 51 9.51 7.62 5.83
CA ASP A 51 9.69 6.65 6.92
C ASP A 51 8.51 5.65 7.04
N ARG A 52 7.46 5.86 6.24
CA ARG A 52 6.19 5.13 6.29
C ARG A 52 6.34 3.82 5.51
N LYS A 53 6.36 2.72 6.27
CA LYS A 53 6.47 1.36 5.74
C LYS A 53 5.62 0.39 6.52
N ARG A 54 5.18 -0.67 5.85
CA ARG A 54 4.42 -1.78 6.44
C ARG A 54 5.03 -3.10 6.02
N ARG A 55 5.17 -4.01 6.99
CA ARG A 55 5.47 -5.42 6.74
C ARG A 55 4.32 -6.25 7.30
N ALA A 56 3.85 -7.21 6.51
CA ALA A 56 2.78 -8.12 6.91
C ALA A 56 3.14 -9.55 6.49
N LYS A 57 2.74 -10.52 7.31
CA LYS A 57 2.83 -11.94 6.95
C LYS A 57 1.81 -12.24 5.87
N PHE A 58 2.27 -12.88 4.80
CA PHE A 58 1.39 -13.26 3.71
C PHE A 58 0.45 -14.39 4.16
N GLN A 59 -0.85 -14.15 4.12
CA GLN A 59 -1.88 -15.07 4.61
C GLN A 59 -3.08 -15.01 3.67
N PRO A 60 -3.03 -15.75 2.58
CA PRO A 60 -4.06 -15.65 1.55
C PRO A 60 -5.36 -16.33 1.96
N THR A 61 -6.47 -15.77 1.47
CA THR A 61 -7.82 -16.29 1.68
C THR A 61 -8.51 -16.39 0.32
N ASP A 62 -8.92 -17.59 -0.08
CA ASP A 62 -9.72 -17.84 -1.28
C ASP A 62 -9.15 -17.22 -2.58
N GLY A 63 -7.85 -17.37 -2.81
CA GLY A 63 -7.18 -16.87 -4.03
C GLY A 63 -6.95 -15.35 -4.04
N ARG A 64 -7.12 -14.68 -2.89
CA ARG A 64 -6.84 -13.26 -2.72
C ARG A 64 -6.07 -13.01 -1.43
N TYR A 65 -5.22 -11.99 -1.40
CA TYR A 65 -4.66 -11.48 -0.15
C TYR A 65 -4.92 -10.00 -0.03
N VAL A 66 -5.47 -9.58 1.11
CA VAL A 66 -5.79 -8.18 1.41
C VAL A 66 -5.00 -7.72 2.62
N ILE A 67 -4.25 -6.63 2.45
CA ILE A 67 -3.48 -6.00 3.52
C ILE A 67 -4.22 -4.73 3.90
N GLU A 68 -4.67 -4.67 5.14
CA GLU A 68 -5.20 -3.46 5.73
C GLU A 68 -4.16 -2.85 6.67
N TRP A 69 -3.89 -1.56 6.47
CA TRP A 69 -2.94 -0.82 7.27
C TRP A 69 -3.50 0.55 7.63
N ASN A 70 -3.64 0.80 8.93
CA ASN A 70 -3.92 2.12 9.46
C ASN A 70 -2.61 2.93 9.49
N ALA A 71 -2.45 3.83 8.53
CA ALA A 71 -1.31 4.74 8.45
C ALA A 71 -1.72 6.11 9.02
N ARG A 72 -0.89 6.65 9.92
CA ARG A 72 -1.07 8.02 10.43
C ARG A 72 -0.21 8.95 9.61
N TRP A 73 -0.85 9.93 8.98
CA TRP A 73 -0.15 11.00 8.27
C TRP A 73 -0.48 12.31 8.98
N PHE A 74 0.46 12.75 9.82
CA PHE A 74 0.41 14.05 10.46
C PHE A 74 1.34 14.99 9.72
N GLY A 75 0.75 15.85 8.89
CA GLY A 75 1.40 16.87 8.08
C GLY A 75 0.29 17.83 7.66
N GLY A 76 0.37 19.06 8.15
CA GLY A 76 -0.80 19.88 8.45
C GLY A 76 -1.64 20.29 7.24
N LEU A 77 -2.95 20.41 7.45
CA LEU A 77 -3.90 21.20 6.62
C LEU A 77 -3.75 21.01 5.10
N ALA A 78 -3.15 19.92 4.64
CA ALA A 78 -2.92 19.66 3.24
C ALA A 78 -4.18 19.01 2.69
N VAL A 79 -4.88 19.78 1.87
CA VAL A 79 -6.12 19.39 1.24
C VAL A 79 -5.88 18.21 0.26
N TRP A 80 -4.63 18.04 -0.23
CA TRP A 80 -4.22 17.05 -1.23
C TRP A 80 -2.77 16.63 -0.95
N ASP A 81 -2.54 15.39 -0.50
CA ASP A 81 -1.20 14.78 -0.51
C ASP A 81 -1.14 13.75 -1.63
N THR A 82 0.01 13.65 -2.32
CA THR A 82 0.20 12.65 -3.38
C THR A 82 1.34 11.71 -3.03
N PHE A 83 1.04 10.41 -3.02
CA PHE A 83 1.97 9.36 -2.62
C PHE A 83 2.17 8.33 -3.72
N ARG A 84 3.31 7.64 -3.70
CA ARG A 84 3.54 6.41 -4.44
C ARG A 84 3.78 5.26 -3.48
N PHE A 85 3.28 4.09 -3.82
CA PHE A 85 3.40 2.87 -3.04
C PHE A 85 4.23 1.86 -3.80
N ARG A 86 5.24 1.32 -3.14
CA ARG A 86 5.99 0.17 -3.63
C ARG A 86 5.64 -1.03 -2.79
N VAL A 87 5.15 -2.10 -3.43
CA VAL A 87 4.81 -3.35 -2.78
C VAL A 87 5.77 -4.42 -3.27
N THR A 88 6.45 -5.07 -2.33
CA THR A 88 7.44 -6.12 -2.57
C THR A 88 6.98 -7.41 -1.89
N LEU A 89 6.86 -8.49 -2.66
CA LEU A 89 6.64 -9.83 -2.14
C LEU A 89 7.99 -10.46 -1.83
N VAL A 90 8.10 -11.06 -0.65
CA VAL A 90 9.37 -11.52 -0.10
C VAL A 90 9.26 -12.98 0.30
N SER A 91 10.26 -13.78 -0.07
CA SER A 91 10.36 -15.20 0.29
C SER A 91 10.78 -15.40 1.75
N GLU A 92 10.75 -16.66 2.21
CA GLU A 92 11.26 -17.04 3.52
C GLU A 92 12.74 -16.65 3.72
N SER A 93 13.57 -16.77 2.69
CA SER A 93 14.97 -16.37 2.71
C SER A 93 15.19 -14.84 2.71
N GLY A 94 14.13 -14.04 2.68
CA GLY A 94 14.21 -12.58 2.60
C GLY A 94 14.48 -12.05 1.19
N ARG A 95 14.47 -12.92 0.16
CA ARG A 95 14.66 -12.52 -1.23
C ARG A 95 13.38 -11.88 -1.78
N ALA A 96 13.52 -10.77 -2.51
CA ALA A 96 12.41 -10.20 -3.27
C ALA A 96 12.01 -11.16 -4.42
N LEU A 97 10.76 -11.59 -4.41
CA LEU A 97 10.15 -12.44 -5.44
C LEU A 97 9.53 -11.59 -6.55
N LYS A 98 8.88 -10.50 -6.15
CA LYS A 98 8.28 -9.53 -7.06
C LYS A 98 8.16 -8.16 -6.42
N GLN A 99 8.15 -7.13 -7.25
CA GLN A 99 7.91 -5.76 -6.86
C GLN A 99 6.98 -5.09 -7.86
N VAL A 100 6.03 -4.30 -7.35
CA VAL A 100 5.15 -3.42 -8.13
C VAL A 100 5.16 -2.04 -7.50
N GLU A 101 5.11 -1.01 -8.33
CA GLU A 101 4.98 0.37 -7.91
C GLU A 101 3.65 0.94 -8.42
N SER A 102 2.96 1.69 -7.57
CA SER A 102 1.75 2.40 -7.95
C SER A 102 2.10 3.62 -8.81
N GLY A 103 1.11 4.10 -9.56
CA GLY A 103 1.12 5.50 -10.00
C GLY A 103 0.96 6.46 -8.81
N ASP A 104 0.80 7.75 -9.13
CA ASP A 104 0.49 8.78 -8.14
C ASP A 104 -0.90 8.54 -7.53
N VAL A 105 -0.96 8.46 -6.20
CA VAL A 105 -2.18 8.28 -5.42
C VAL A 105 -2.42 9.56 -4.62
N THR A 106 -3.40 10.35 -5.05
CA THR A 106 -3.79 11.57 -4.35
C THR A 106 -4.82 11.24 -3.26
N VAL A 107 -4.53 11.67 -2.04
CA VAL A 107 -5.42 11.51 -0.89
C VAL A 107 -6.01 12.87 -0.54
N VAL A 108 -7.33 12.94 -0.59
CA VAL A 108 -8.10 14.13 -0.26
C VAL A 108 -8.60 14.01 1.17
N THR A 109 -8.29 15.00 1.98
CA THR A 109 -8.70 15.03 3.39
C THR A 109 -10.07 15.70 3.52
N SER A 110 -10.99 15.03 4.23
CA SER A 110 -12.41 15.42 4.28
C SER A 110 -12.70 16.73 5.00
N ASP A 111 -11.73 17.31 5.73
CA ASP A 111 -11.93 18.58 6.44
C ASP A 111 -12.17 19.74 5.46
N TRP A 112 -11.66 19.66 4.23
CA TRP A 112 -11.95 20.63 3.17
C TRP A 112 -13.36 20.50 2.58
N LEU A 113 -13.86 19.28 2.43
CA LEU A 113 -15.21 19.01 1.87
C LEU A 113 -16.34 19.50 2.79
N ARG A 114 -16.07 19.65 4.09
CA ARG A 114 -17.04 20.20 5.06
C ARG A 114 -17.01 21.72 5.16
N SER A 115 -16.03 22.37 4.53
CA SER A 115 -15.89 23.84 4.50
C SER A 115 -16.40 24.49 3.21
N GLN A 116 -16.96 23.70 2.28
CA GLN A 116 -17.71 24.18 1.11
C GLN A 116 -19.21 24.14 1.39
#